data_AF-A0A843LAG9-F1
#
_entry.id   AF-A0A843LAG9-F1
#
_cell.length_a   1.000
_cell.length_b   1.000
_cell.length_c   1.000
_cell.angle_alpha   90.00
_cell.angle_beta   90.00
_cell.angle_gamma   90.00
#
_symmetry.space_group_name_H-M   'P 1'
#
loop_
_entity.id
_entity.type
_entity.pdbx_description
1 polymer ?
#
loop_
_entity_poly.entity_id
_entity_poly.type
_entity_poly.pdbx_seq_one_letter_code
_entity_poly.pdbx_strand_id
1 'polypeptide(L)'
;MNLIKLAATMLVIVLLAAAEAAEMDPLSENDNSAIEDIKKTMGDDILKAPQDSLGNATPVITGKNQGAATVGGQAASQPRLVSPVSNWELTLSDSQDRSVSIEMRQSNDVIFGRGTVAAGGSSQPASATGTIAGNRVDMDVLTDDLTLFRLSLTMSGRSLSGDYHGYSPTVVSWKGIAMGRIS
;
A
#
# COMPACT_ATOMS: atom_id res chain seq x y z
N MET A 1 -11.74 22.00 -61.73
CA MET A 1 -11.82 23.44 -62.04
C MET A 1 -12.88 24.00 -61.08
N ASN A 2 -12.56 24.53 -59.90
CA ASN A 2 -11.72 25.70 -59.63
C ASN A 2 -11.09 25.69 -58.22
N LEU A 3 -9.81 26.09 -58.22
CA LEU A 3 -9.06 26.90 -57.25
C LEU A 3 -8.80 26.40 -55.81
N ILE A 4 -7.69 25.67 -55.72
CA ILE A 4 -6.66 25.75 -54.67
C ILE A 4 -6.13 27.19 -54.52
N LYS A 5 -6.27 27.81 -53.34
CA LYS A 5 -5.48 28.90 -52.72
C LYS A 5 -5.85 28.91 -51.23
N LEU A 6 -5.01 29.07 -50.21
CA LEU A 6 -3.68 29.62 -50.09
C LEU A 6 -3.09 29.18 -48.72
N ALA A 7 -1.77 29.16 -48.65
CA ALA A 7 -0.93 28.81 -47.51
C ALA A 7 -1.11 29.68 -46.25
N ALA A 8 -0.78 29.09 -45.09
CA ALA A 8 -0.07 29.81 -44.02
C ALA A 8 0.71 28.81 -43.16
N THR A 9 1.92 28.50 -43.63
CA THR A 9 3.02 27.93 -42.85
C THR A 9 3.55 29.02 -41.91
N MET A 10 3.71 28.73 -40.61
CA MET A 10 4.69 29.49 -39.82
C MET A 10 5.35 28.59 -38.78
N LEU A 11 6.50 28.05 -39.20
CA LEU A 11 7.57 27.55 -38.35
C LEU A 11 8.45 28.75 -38.01
N VAL A 12 8.68 29.04 -36.72
CA VAL A 12 9.87 29.76 -36.26
C VAL A 12 10.40 29.09 -35.01
N ILE A 13 11.54 28.43 -35.18
CA ILE A 13 12.45 27.95 -34.15
C ILE A 13 13.32 29.13 -33.73
N VAL A 14 13.47 29.37 -32.44
CA VAL A 14 14.52 30.26 -31.89
C VAL A 14 15.38 29.44 -30.94
N LEU A 15 16.66 29.34 -31.31
CA LEU A 15 17.81 28.83 -30.56
C LEU A 15 18.47 29.98 -29.77
N LEU A 16 19.33 29.60 -28.79
CA LEU A 16 20.26 30.37 -27.92
C LEU A 16 19.75 30.58 -26.48
N ALA A 17 20.54 30.36 -25.41
CA ALA A 17 21.98 30.09 -25.27
C ALA A 17 22.25 29.29 -23.97
N ALA A 18 23.30 28.47 -23.99
CA ALA A 18 23.87 27.85 -22.80
C ALA A 18 24.66 28.89 -22.00
N ALA A 19 24.39 28.98 -20.70
CA ALA A 19 25.25 29.66 -19.73
C ALA A 19 25.80 28.59 -18.79
N GLU A 20 27.10 28.32 -18.94
CA GLU A 20 27.86 27.39 -18.13
C GLU A 20 28.36 28.19 -16.91
N ALA A 21 27.66 28.05 -15.78
CA ALA A 21 28.14 28.51 -14.50
C ALA A 21 28.98 27.38 -13.89
N ALA A 22 30.29 27.58 -13.84
CA ALA A 22 31.18 26.78 -13.01
C ALA A 22 30.83 27.06 -11.54
N GLU A 23 29.96 26.24 -10.96
CA GLU A 23 29.69 26.25 -9.54
C GLU A 23 30.79 25.46 -8.83
N MET A 24 31.60 26.18 -8.05
CA MET A 24 32.56 25.63 -7.10
C MET A 24 31.86 24.59 -6.22
N ASP A 25 32.37 23.36 -6.20
CA ASP A 25 31.95 22.34 -5.24
C ASP A 25 32.44 22.74 -3.83
N PRO A 26 31.55 23.10 -2.90
CA PRO A 26 31.95 23.50 -1.56
C PRO A 26 32.40 22.33 -0.68
N LEU A 27 32.41 21.09 -1.19
CA LEU A 27 32.74 19.88 -0.43
C LEU A 27 34.17 19.38 -0.64
N SER A 28 35.09 20.19 -1.16
CA SER A 28 36.49 19.75 -1.36
C SER A 28 37.32 19.65 -0.06
N GLU A 29 36.76 20.01 1.09
CA GLU A 29 37.42 19.84 2.38
C GLU A 29 37.06 18.48 2.99
N ASN A 30 37.93 17.52 2.74
CA ASN A 30 38.07 16.30 3.52
C ASN A 30 38.61 16.66 4.91
N ASP A 31 37.83 17.39 5.69
CA ASP A 31 38.18 17.79 7.04
C ASP A 31 37.60 16.76 8.02
N ASN A 32 38.40 15.74 8.30
CA ASN A 32 38.12 14.69 9.28
C ASN A 32 38.03 15.23 10.73
N SER A 33 38.06 16.54 10.92
CA SER A 33 37.96 17.25 12.20
C SER A 33 36.62 16.98 12.90
N ALA A 34 35.52 16.92 12.15
CA ALA A 34 34.18 16.65 12.71
C ALA A 34 34.05 15.23 13.31
N ILE A 35 34.74 14.23 12.74
CA ILE A 35 34.71 12.85 13.25
C ILE A 35 35.53 12.74 14.55
N GLU A 36 36.64 13.48 14.65
CA GLU A 36 37.49 13.49 15.83
C GLU A 36 36.80 14.21 17.02
N ASP A 37 36.04 15.27 16.77
CA ASP A 37 35.26 15.96 17.82
C ASP A 37 34.11 15.11 18.37
N ILE A 38 33.50 14.25 17.56
CA ILE A 38 32.47 13.30 18.00
C ILE A 38 33.10 12.23 18.93
N LYS A 39 34.26 11.67 18.57
CA LYS A 39 34.99 10.71 19.41
C LYS A 39 35.41 11.32 20.75
N LYS A 40 35.81 12.59 20.75
CA LYS A 40 36.24 13.28 21.97
C LYS A 40 35.07 13.62 22.90
N THR A 41 33.89 13.85 22.34
CA THR A 41 32.67 14.18 23.11
C THR A 41 31.98 12.92 23.64
N MET A 42 32.09 11.80 22.93
CA MET A 42 31.54 10.50 23.34
C MET A 42 32.67 9.61 23.82
N GLY A 43 33.04 9.74 25.11
CA GLY A 43 34.12 8.96 25.72
C GLY A 43 34.03 7.46 25.39
N ASP A 44 35.21 6.80 25.37
CA ASP A 44 35.44 5.41 24.92
C ASP A 44 34.53 4.33 25.55
N ASP A 45 33.77 4.69 26.59
CA ASP A 45 32.89 3.81 27.35
C ASP A 45 31.65 3.35 26.57
N ILE A 46 31.24 4.04 25.49
CA ILE A 46 30.09 3.62 24.67
C ILE A 46 30.45 2.47 23.72
N LEU A 47 31.73 2.33 23.34
CA LEU A 47 32.19 1.26 22.43
C LEU A 47 32.54 -0.05 23.15
N LYS A 48 32.44 -0.08 24.48
CA LYS A 48 32.52 -1.31 25.29
C LYS A 48 31.17 -1.61 25.92
N ALA A 49 30.17 -1.87 25.09
CA ALA A 49 29.04 -2.66 25.56
C ALA A 49 29.55 -4.10 25.86
N PRO A 50 29.39 -4.64 27.08
CA PRO A 50 29.48 -6.07 27.26
C PRO A 50 28.28 -6.68 26.55
N GLN A 51 28.46 -7.24 25.35
CA GLN A 51 27.51 -8.20 24.82
C GLN A 51 27.57 -9.43 25.72
N ASP A 52 26.54 -9.63 26.53
CA ASP A 52 26.38 -10.87 27.26
C ASP A 52 26.17 -12.03 26.28
N SER A 53 26.94 -13.09 26.45
CA SER A 53 26.98 -14.23 25.55
C SER A 53 25.82 -15.21 25.78
N LEU A 54 24.60 -14.72 26.00
CA LEU A 54 23.39 -15.54 26.14
C LEU A 54 22.18 -14.79 25.58
N GLY A 55 21.89 -15.03 24.29
CA GLY A 55 20.86 -14.36 23.52
C GLY A 55 19.49 -14.31 24.20
N ASN A 56 19.02 -13.08 24.43
CA ASN A 56 17.61 -12.65 24.37
C ASN A 56 17.59 -11.13 24.59
N ALA A 57 17.78 -10.36 23.51
CA ALA A 57 17.64 -8.91 23.59
C ALA A 57 16.16 -8.57 23.86
N THR A 58 15.89 -8.07 25.07
CA THR A 58 14.64 -7.37 25.37
C THR A 58 14.82 -5.93 24.89
N PRO A 59 13.90 -5.36 24.10
CA PRO A 59 14.04 -3.97 23.65
C PRO A 59 13.94 -3.02 24.85
N VAL A 60 14.98 -2.22 25.07
CA VAL A 60 14.99 -1.17 26.09
C VAL A 60 14.22 0.03 25.55
N ILE A 61 12.99 0.25 26.05
CA ILE A 61 12.20 1.45 25.76
C ILE A 61 12.72 2.58 26.65
N THR A 62 13.57 3.45 26.10
CA THR A 62 13.98 4.70 26.76
C THR A 62 13.04 5.84 26.34
N GLY A 63 11.97 6.03 27.12
CA GLY A 63 11.03 7.15 26.99
C GLY A 63 10.16 7.27 28.25
N LYS A 64 10.16 8.44 28.88
CA LYS A 64 9.74 8.69 30.28
C LYS A 64 8.22 8.63 30.50
N ASN A 65 7.82 7.82 31.50
CA ASN A 65 6.66 7.92 32.41
C ASN A 65 5.22 8.06 31.86
N GLN A 66 4.45 6.97 31.89
CA GLN A 66 3.06 6.95 32.42
C GLN A 66 2.71 5.54 32.94
N GLY A 67 2.32 5.45 34.24
CA GLY A 67 1.53 4.36 34.84
C GLY A 67 2.14 2.96 34.88
N ALA A 68 2.09 2.30 36.04
CA ALA A 68 2.49 0.90 36.19
C ALA A 68 1.86 0.01 35.11
N ALA A 69 2.69 -0.64 34.29
CA ALA A 69 2.23 -1.64 33.35
C ALA A 69 1.80 -2.89 34.12
N THR A 70 0.51 -3.00 34.40
CA THR A 70 -0.10 -4.28 34.74
C THR A 70 0.13 -5.20 33.56
N VAL A 71 0.94 -6.25 33.75
CA VAL A 71 1.13 -7.34 32.79
C VAL A 71 -0.20 -8.07 32.67
N GLY A 72 -1.03 -7.64 31.73
CA GLY A 72 -2.40 -8.11 31.54
C GLY A 72 -3.03 -7.46 30.31
N GLY A 73 -2.23 -7.19 29.28
CA GLY A 73 -2.70 -6.72 27.98
C GLY A 73 -2.37 -7.80 26.97
N GLN A 74 -3.36 -8.62 26.64
CA GLN A 74 -3.32 -9.57 25.53
C GLN A 74 -2.81 -8.82 24.30
N ALA A 75 -1.60 -9.13 23.82
CA ALA A 75 -1.15 -8.64 22.53
C ALA A 75 -2.24 -9.02 21.55
N ALA A 76 -2.93 -8.03 20.98
CA ALA A 76 -3.89 -8.29 19.91
C ALA A 76 -3.09 -8.97 18.80
N SER A 77 -3.27 -10.28 18.68
CA SER A 77 -2.65 -11.08 17.64
C SER A 77 -3.15 -10.52 16.32
N GLN A 78 -2.32 -9.70 15.67
CA GLN A 78 -2.67 -9.13 14.38
C GLN A 78 -2.89 -10.30 13.41
N PRO A 79 -4.01 -10.32 12.68
CA PRO A 79 -4.30 -11.41 11.75
C PRO A 79 -3.32 -11.30 10.60
N ARG A 80 -2.30 -12.16 10.59
CA ARG A 80 -1.38 -12.29 9.48
C ARG A 80 -1.93 -13.38 8.56
N LEU A 81 -2.19 -13.04 7.30
CA LEU A 81 -2.45 -14.05 6.27
C LEU A 81 -1.25 -15.00 6.20
N VAL A 82 -1.55 -16.26 5.91
CA VAL A 82 -0.58 -17.37 5.89
C VAL A 82 0.60 -17.09 4.94
N SER A 83 0.40 -16.23 3.95
CA SER A 83 1.41 -15.73 3.02
C SER A 83 1.22 -14.22 2.78
N PRO A 84 2.31 -13.44 2.63
CA PRO A 84 2.22 -12.00 2.36
C PRO A 84 1.65 -11.67 0.98
N VAL A 85 1.59 -12.65 0.08
CA VAL A 85 0.88 -12.61 -1.21
C VAL A 85 -0.10 -13.78 -1.26
N SER A 86 -1.34 -13.54 -1.66
CA SER A 86 -2.40 -14.56 -1.74
C SER A 86 -3.38 -14.26 -2.86
N ASN A 87 -4.00 -15.28 -3.45
CA ASN A 87 -5.00 -15.07 -4.51
C ASN A 87 -6.41 -15.21 -3.94
N TRP A 88 -7.21 -14.18 -4.11
CA TRP A 88 -8.57 -14.09 -3.58
C TRP A 88 -9.55 -14.28 -4.72
N GLU A 89 -10.42 -15.26 -4.55
CA GLU A 89 -11.49 -15.58 -5.50
C GLU A 89 -12.82 -15.36 -4.78
N LEU A 90 -13.59 -14.37 -5.23
CA LEU A 90 -14.89 -14.01 -4.66
C LEU A 90 -15.98 -14.10 -5.73
N THR A 91 -17.17 -14.51 -5.32
CA THR A 91 -18.43 -14.41 -6.05
C THR A 91 -19.28 -13.35 -5.36
N LEU A 92 -19.74 -12.37 -6.12
CA LEU A 92 -20.69 -11.35 -5.69
C LEU A 92 -22.04 -11.67 -6.29
N SER A 93 -23.01 -11.97 -5.45
CA SER A 93 -24.36 -12.36 -5.85
C SER A 93 -25.36 -11.27 -5.48
N ASP A 94 -26.00 -10.68 -6.49
CA ASP A 94 -27.16 -9.80 -6.36
C ASP A 94 -28.26 -10.19 -7.39
N SER A 95 -28.68 -9.30 -8.27
CA SER A 95 -29.46 -9.61 -9.48
C SER A 95 -28.62 -10.13 -10.66
N GLN A 96 -27.28 -10.05 -10.56
CA GLN A 96 -26.27 -10.53 -11.49
C GLN A 96 -25.16 -11.25 -10.72
N ASP A 97 -24.71 -12.37 -11.27
CA ASP A 97 -23.52 -13.05 -10.75
C ASP A 97 -22.27 -12.35 -11.27
N ARG A 98 -21.37 -12.01 -10.34
CA ARG A 98 -20.05 -11.46 -10.65
C ARG A 98 -18.97 -12.27 -9.99
N SER A 99 -17.84 -12.39 -10.66
CA SER A 99 -16.65 -13.06 -10.13
C SER A 99 -15.51 -12.06 -10.00
N VAL A 100 -14.77 -12.14 -8.90
CA VAL A 100 -13.64 -11.26 -8.59
C VAL A 100 -12.44 -12.13 -8.31
N SER A 101 -11.36 -11.92 -9.07
CA SER A 101 -10.08 -12.62 -8.89
C SER A 101 -9.01 -11.56 -8.67
N ILE A 102 -8.34 -11.56 -7.52
CA ILE A 102 -7.36 -10.53 -7.13
C ILE A 102 -6.12 -11.17 -6.50
N GLU A 103 -4.93 -10.78 -6.97
CA GLU A 103 -3.69 -11.01 -6.23
C GLU A 103 -3.58 -9.95 -5.13
N MET A 104 -3.64 -10.39 -3.89
CA MET A 104 -3.62 -9.57 -2.69
C MET A 104 -2.27 -9.63 -1.99
N ARG A 105 -1.82 -8.48 -1.51
CA ARG A 105 -0.65 -8.31 -0.66
C ARG A 105 -1.08 -7.75 0.68
N GLN A 106 -0.41 -8.18 1.75
CA GLN A 106 -0.67 -7.69 3.10
C GLN A 106 0.57 -7.04 3.71
N SER A 107 0.37 -5.88 4.32
CA SER A 107 1.33 -5.19 5.17
C SER A 107 0.64 -4.77 6.46
N ASN A 108 0.99 -5.40 7.58
CA ASN A 108 0.29 -5.26 8.86
C ASN A 108 -1.20 -5.57 8.71
N ASP A 109 -2.08 -4.65 9.08
CA ASP A 109 -3.53 -4.72 8.93
C ASP A 109 -4.03 -4.27 7.55
N VAL A 110 -3.17 -3.68 6.71
CA VAL A 110 -3.56 -3.17 5.38
C VAL A 110 -3.40 -4.27 4.34
N ILE A 111 -4.40 -4.41 3.48
CA ILE A 111 -4.36 -5.26 2.29
C ILE A 111 -4.56 -4.44 1.02
N PHE A 112 -3.89 -4.82 -0.05
CA PHE A 112 -4.00 -4.16 -1.34
C PHE A 112 -3.63 -5.12 -2.46
N GLY A 113 -4.21 -4.93 -3.64
CA GLY A 113 -4.05 -5.87 -4.72
C GLY A 113 -4.59 -5.37 -6.05
N ARG A 114 -4.40 -6.19 -7.08
CA ARG A 114 -4.92 -5.95 -8.42
C ARG A 114 -5.41 -7.25 -9.03
N GLY A 115 -6.38 -7.15 -9.92
CA GLY A 115 -7.00 -8.31 -10.51
C GLY A 115 -8.09 -7.90 -11.49
N THR A 116 -9.16 -8.68 -11.52
CA THR A 116 -10.28 -8.48 -12.44
C THR A 116 -11.62 -8.72 -11.77
N VAL A 117 -12.63 -7.98 -12.23
CA VAL A 117 -14.04 -8.24 -11.96
C VAL A 117 -14.71 -8.66 -13.26
N ALA A 118 -15.33 -9.83 -13.27
CA ALA A 118 -16.10 -10.36 -14.39
C ALA A 118 -17.60 -10.27 -14.09
N ALA A 119 -18.36 -9.69 -15.02
CA ALA A 119 -19.80 -9.53 -14.95
C ALA A 119 -20.41 -9.60 -16.36
N GLY A 120 -21.54 -10.30 -16.53
CA GLY A 120 -22.27 -10.30 -17.80
C GLY A 120 -21.46 -10.73 -19.03
N GLY A 121 -20.47 -11.62 -18.85
CA GLY A 121 -19.58 -12.09 -19.93
C GLY A 121 -18.43 -11.15 -20.29
N SER A 122 -18.28 -10.02 -19.61
CA SER A 122 -17.13 -9.11 -19.73
C SER A 122 -16.25 -9.18 -18.49
N SER A 123 -14.94 -8.98 -18.66
CA SER A 123 -13.98 -8.88 -17.56
C SER A 123 -13.26 -7.54 -17.62
N GLN A 124 -13.18 -6.87 -16.48
CA GLN A 124 -12.57 -5.56 -16.34
C GLN A 124 -11.42 -5.61 -15.33
N PRO A 125 -10.32 -4.88 -15.56
CA PRO A 125 -9.30 -4.69 -14.54
C PRO A 125 -9.87 -4.03 -13.29
N ALA A 126 -9.32 -4.42 -12.14
CA ALA A 126 -9.71 -3.87 -10.86
C ALA A 126 -8.51 -3.72 -9.92
N SER A 127 -8.60 -2.74 -9.04
CA SER A 127 -7.69 -2.53 -7.92
C SER A 127 -8.46 -2.71 -6.62
N ALA A 128 -7.80 -3.27 -5.61
CA ALA A 128 -8.41 -3.52 -4.31
C ALA A 128 -7.54 -2.95 -3.19
N THR A 129 -8.20 -2.47 -2.15
CA THR A 129 -7.58 -1.98 -0.91
C THR A 129 -8.48 -2.31 0.26
N GLY A 130 -7.93 -2.47 1.45
CA GLY A 130 -8.75 -2.78 2.62
C GLY A 130 -7.95 -2.93 3.90
N THR A 131 -8.65 -3.32 4.95
CA THR A 131 -8.10 -3.56 6.28
C THR A 131 -8.60 -4.88 6.85
N ILE A 132 -7.76 -5.55 7.63
CA ILE A 132 -8.07 -6.77 8.36
C ILE A 132 -7.96 -6.53 9.86
N ALA A 133 -9.04 -6.80 10.60
CA ALA A 133 -9.09 -6.71 12.06
C ALA A 133 -9.70 -7.98 12.66
N GLY A 134 -8.89 -8.82 13.32
CA GLY A 134 -9.33 -10.14 13.75
C GLY A 134 -9.73 -11.03 12.58
N ASN A 135 -10.99 -11.48 12.57
CA ASN A 135 -11.58 -12.20 11.45
C ASN A 135 -12.42 -11.30 10.53
N ARG A 136 -12.43 -9.98 10.74
CA ARG A 136 -13.14 -9.01 9.91
C ARG A 136 -12.24 -8.49 8.80
N VAL A 137 -12.79 -8.38 7.60
CA VAL A 137 -12.13 -7.75 6.45
C VAL A 137 -13.08 -6.71 5.86
N ASP A 138 -12.64 -5.47 5.80
CA ASP A 138 -13.33 -4.42 5.08
C ASP A 138 -12.48 -4.07 3.86
N MET A 139 -13.03 -4.24 2.66
CA MET A 139 -12.29 -4.17 1.41
C MET A 139 -13.07 -3.39 0.36
N ASP A 140 -12.40 -2.46 -0.31
CA ASP A 140 -12.91 -1.71 -1.45
C ASP A 140 -12.26 -2.25 -2.73
N VAL A 141 -13.07 -2.56 -3.74
CA VAL A 141 -12.63 -2.98 -5.09
C VAL A 141 -13.15 -1.97 -6.09
N LEU A 142 -12.23 -1.32 -6.81
CA LEU A 142 -12.54 -0.32 -7.83
C LEU A 142 -12.14 -0.84 -9.21
N THR A 143 -13.09 -0.80 -10.14
CA THR A 143 -12.89 -1.16 -11.55
C THR A 143 -12.56 0.07 -12.40
N ASP A 144 -12.04 -0.15 -13.60
CA ASP A 144 -11.68 0.93 -14.54
C ASP A 144 -12.89 1.79 -14.97
N ASP A 145 -14.11 1.25 -14.94
CA ASP A 145 -15.34 2.00 -15.27
C ASP A 145 -15.89 2.84 -14.10
N LEU A 146 -15.09 2.96 -13.03
CA LEU A 146 -15.43 3.63 -11.76
C LEU A 146 -16.55 2.96 -10.97
N THR A 147 -16.83 1.68 -11.21
CA THR A 147 -17.67 0.89 -10.31
C THR A 147 -16.87 0.48 -9.07
N LEU A 148 -17.37 0.91 -7.90
CA LEU A 148 -16.83 0.62 -6.58
C LEU A 148 -17.67 -0.46 -5.89
N PHE A 149 -17.04 -1.53 -5.46
CA PHE A 149 -17.60 -2.54 -4.57
C PHE A 149 -16.98 -2.36 -3.18
N ARG A 150 -17.81 -2.11 -2.16
CA ARG A 150 -17.39 -2.06 -0.76
C ARG A 150 -17.84 -3.33 -0.07
N LEU A 151 -16.90 -4.17 0.31
CA LEU A 151 -17.11 -5.50 0.86
C LEU A 151 -16.86 -5.47 2.37
N SER A 152 -17.69 -6.22 3.07
CA SER A 152 -17.74 -6.31 4.52
C SER A 152 -17.77 -7.79 4.89
N LEU A 153 -16.59 -8.39 4.96
CA LEU A 153 -16.39 -9.84 4.98
C LEU A 153 -15.94 -10.35 6.36
N THR A 154 -16.24 -11.62 6.61
CA THR A 154 -15.75 -12.40 7.74
C THR A 154 -14.92 -13.55 7.19
N MET A 155 -13.72 -13.73 7.74
CA MET A 155 -12.79 -14.79 7.41
C MET A 155 -12.95 -15.97 8.36
N SER A 156 -13.17 -17.16 7.81
CA SER A 156 -13.22 -18.42 8.56
C SER A 156 -12.26 -19.42 7.91
N GLY A 157 -11.06 -19.55 8.48
CA GLY A 157 -9.96 -20.26 7.85
C GLY A 157 -9.55 -19.59 6.54
N ARG A 158 -9.75 -20.28 5.41
CA ARG A 158 -9.46 -19.75 4.06
C ARG A 158 -10.72 -19.28 3.32
N SER A 159 -11.88 -19.33 3.96
CA SER A 159 -13.16 -18.91 3.38
C SER A 159 -13.47 -17.47 3.79
N LEU A 160 -14.06 -16.72 2.87
CA LEU A 160 -14.55 -15.36 3.07
C LEU A 160 -16.06 -15.34 2.82
N SER A 161 -16.82 -14.68 3.68
CA SER A 161 -18.25 -14.47 3.48
C SER A 161 -18.73 -13.18 4.12
N GLY A 162 -19.70 -12.51 3.52
CA GLY A 162 -20.31 -11.32 4.07
C GLY A 162 -21.16 -10.58 3.06
N ASP A 163 -21.35 -9.29 3.29
CA ASP A 163 -22.16 -8.42 2.45
C ASP A 163 -21.27 -7.52 1.61
N TYR A 164 -21.83 -6.97 0.53
CA TYR A 164 -21.20 -5.88 -0.19
C TYR A 164 -22.22 -4.84 -0.66
N HIS A 165 -21.72 -3.64 -0.90
CA HIS A 165 -22.43 -2.53 -1.53
C HIS A 165 -21.74 -2.12 -2.82
N GLY A 166 -22.50 -1.97 -3.90
CA GLY A 166 -22.03 -1.51 -5.19
C GLY A 166 -22.42 -0.06 -5.45
N TYR A 167 -21.51 0.71 -6.01
CA TYR A 167 -21.70 2.10 -6.44
C TYR A 167 -21.15 2.26 -7.84
N SER A 168 -21.87 2.98 -8.70
CA SER A 168 -21.45 3.26 -10.07
C SER A 168 -21.95 4.63 -10.49
N PRO A 169 -21.25 5.33 -11.39
CA PRO A 169 -21.73 6.61 -11.93
C PRO A 169 -22.99 6.46 -12.81
N THR A 170 -23.29 5.26 -13.32
CA THR A 170 -24.36 5.04 -14.32
C THR A 170 -25.59 4.34 -13.79
N VAL A 171 -25.51 3.68 -12.64
CA VAL A 171 -26.61 2.91 -12.05
C VAL A 171 -26.80 3.22 -10.56
N VAL A 172 -28.03 3.01 -10.08
CA VAL A 172 -28.37 3.17 -8.66
C VAL A 172 -27.59 2.16 -7.83
N SER A 173 -27.11 2.58 -6.65
CA SER A 173 -26.39 1.72 -5.71
C SER A 173 -27.17 0.46 -5.38
N TRP A 174 -26.47 -0.65 -5.22
CA TRP A 174 -27.07 -1.94 -4.92
C TRP A 174 -26.32 -2.65 -3.80
N LYS A 175 -26.88 -3.77 -3.34
CA LYS A 175 -26.30 -4.61 -2.30
C LYS A 175 -26.40 -6.07 -2.67
N GLY A 176 -25.51 -6.88 -2.14
CA GLY A 176 -25.56 -8.32 -2.33
C GLY A 176 -24.70 -9.05 -1.32
N ILE A 177 -24.55 -10.35 -1.55
CA ILE A 177 -23.74 -11.24 -0.73
C ILE A 177 -22.41 -11.50 -1.46
N ALA A 178 -21.33 -11.47 -0.70
CA ALA A 178 -20.00 -11.83 -1.16
C ALA A 178 -19.58 -13.15 -0.49
N MET A 179 -19.12 -14.10 -1.30
CA MET A 179 -18.60 -15.38 -0.82
C MET A 179 -17.31 -15.70 -1.56
N GLY A 180 -16.34 -16.35 -0.94
CA GLY A 180 -15.12 -16.69 -1.64
C GLY A 180 -14.07 -17.38 -0.79
N ARG A 181 -12.85 -17.41 -1.31
CA ARG A 181 -11.72 -18.10 -0.70
C ARG A 181 -10.38 -17.44 -0.99
N ILE A 182 -9.43 -17.73 -0.11
CA ILE A 182 -8.02 -17.34 -0.21
C ILE A 182 -7.20 -18.58 -0.58
N SER A 183 -6.50 -18.51 -1.72
CA SER A 183 -5.66 -19.58 -2.28
C SER A 183 -4.16 -19.30 -2.17
#